data_AF-A0A3R8R2I9-F1
#
_entry.id   AF-A0A3R8R2I9-F1
#
_cell.length_a   1.000
_cell.length_b   1.000
_cell.length_c   1.000
_cell.angle_alpha   90.00
_cell.angle_beta   90.00
_cell.angle_gamma   90.00
#
_symmetry.space_group_name_H-M   'P 1'
#
loop_
_entity.id
_entity.type
_entity.pdbx_description
1 polymer ?
#
loop_
_entity_poly.entity_id
_entity_poly.type
_entity_poly.pdbx_seq_one_letter_code
_entity_poly.pdbx_strand_id
1 'polypeptide(L)' 'MIKKLLVLTIMAISFGSCTVLKEYEKVNINDPDMILAEKPCDRNVTTMHSYREAAAGGNGGKTGGGCGCN' A
#
# COMPACT_ATOMS: atom_id res chain seq x y z
N MET A 1 -16.58 13.30 -32.04
CA MET A 1 -16.46 13.85 -30.66
C MET A 1 -17.20 13.00 -29.63
N ILE A 2 -18.44 12.57 -29.90
CA ILE A 2 -19.26 11.71 -29.02
C ILE A 2 -18.57 10.40 -28.57
N LYS A 3 -17.83 9.70 -29.45
CA LYS A 3 -17.09 8.47 -29.07
C LYS A 3 -16.02 8.71 -27.99
N LYS A 4 -15.32 9.85 -28.03
CA LYS A 4 -14.32 10.21 -27.01
C LYS A 4 -14.98 10.57 -25.67
N LEU A 5 -16.13 11.24 -25.73
CA LEU A 5 -16.93 11.57 -24.55
C LEU A 5 -17.41 10.28 -23.84
N LEU A 6 -17.89 9.30 -24.61
CA LEU A 6 -18.39 8.03 -24.07
C LEU A 6 -17.28 7.22 -23.37
N VAL A 7 -16.08 7.18 -23.94
CA VAL A 7 -14.91 6.54 -23.29
C VAL A 7 -14.53 7.23 -21.99
N LEU A 8 -14.54 8.57 -21.96
CA LEU A 8 -14.24 9.35 -20.76
C LEU A 8 -15.26 9.07 -19.64
N THR A 9 -16.54 8.98 -19.98
CA THR A 9 -17.61 8.69 -19.01
C THR A 9 -17.48 7.29 -18.42
N ILE A 10 -17.18 6.27 -19.24
CA ILE A 10 -16.95 4.90 -18.76
C ILE A 10 -15.76 4.85 -17.81
N MET A 11 -14.67 5.53 -18.18
CA MET A 11 -13.47 5.59 -17.36
C MET A 11 -13.74 6.27 -16.01
N ALA A 12 -14.49 7.37 -15.98
CA ALA A 12 -14.84 8.06 -14.74
C ALA A 12 -15.65 7.18 -13.77
N ILE A 13 -16.58 6.36 -14.27
CA ILE A 13 -17.40 5.49 -13.41
C ILE A 13 -16.58 4.34 -12.81
N SER A 14 -15.57 3.82 -13.53
CA SER A 14 -14.75 2.70 -13.06
C SER A 14 -13.90 3.00 -11.81
N PHE A 15 -13.61 4.28 -11.54
CA PHE A 15 -12.82 4.68 -10.37
C PHE A 15 -13.67 5.02 -9.13
N GLY A 16 -14.99 4.91 -9.20
CA GLY A 16 -15.91 5.30 -8.11
C GLY A 16 -16.12 4.26 -7.01
N SER A 17 -15.48 3.08 -7.06
CA SER A 17 -15.73 1.97 -6.13
C SER A 17 -14.91 2.03 -4.83
N CYS A 18 -13.93 2.93 -4.72
CA CYS A 18 -13.14 3.07 -3.48
C CYS A 18 -13.99 3.69 -2.37
N THR A 19 -14.23 2.92 -1.30
CA THR A 19 -15.00 3.35 -0.13
C THR A 19 -14.18 3.14 1.15
N VAL A 20 -14.44 3.98 2.15
CA VAL A 20 -13.86 3.81 3.49
C VAL A 20 -14.66 2.72 4.22
N LEU A 21 -13.99 1.63 4.58
CA LEU A 21 -14.58 0.55 5.37
C LEU A 21 -14.68 0.94 6.84
N LYS A 22 -15.70 0.43 7.52
CA LYS A 22 -15.81 0.58 8.98
C LYS A 22 -14.74 -0.27 9.65
N GLU A 23 -14.30 0.15 10.83
CA GLU A 23 -13.17 -0.50 11.53
C GLU A 23 -13.37 -2.00 11.74
N TYR A 24 -14.58 -2.42 12.09
CA TYR A 24 -14.89 -3.83 12.33
C TYR A 24 -14.94 -4.68 11.05
N GLU A 25 -15.15 -4.08 9.88
CA GLU A 25 -15.14 -4.79 8.58
C GLU A 25 -13.70 -5.05 8.11
N LYS A 26 -12.74 -4.27 8.61
CA LYS A 26 -11.32 -4.45 8.30
C LYS A 26 -10.80 -5.81 8.75
N VAL A 27 -11.39 -6.42 9.78
CA VAL A 27 -11.03 -7.78 10.21
C VAL A 27 -11.09 -8.82 9.08
N ASN A 28 -11.96 -8.59 8.09
CA ASN A 28 -12.18 -9.53 7.00
C ASN A 28 -11.19 -9.35 5.83
N ILE A 29 -10.43 -8.24 5.83
CA ILE A 29 -9.42 -7.91 4.81
C ILE A 29 -8.01 -7.79 5.39
N ASN A 30 -7.88 -7.69 6.72
CA ASN A 30 -6.60 -7.59 7.40
C ASN A 30 -5.87 -8.94 7.31
N ASP A 31 -4.96 -9.04 6.36
CA ASP A 31 -4.05 -10.18 6.23
C ASP A 31 -2.90 -10.04 7.24
N PRO A 32 -2.59 -11.08 8.05
CA PRO A 32 -1.47 -11.04 8.99
C PRO A 32 -0.11 -10.79 8.30
N ASP A 33 0.05 -11.13 7.02
CA ASP A 33 1.27 -10.87 6.26
C ASP A 33 1.37 -9.41 5.75
N MET A 34 0.30 -8.62 5.83
CA MET A 34 0.31 -7.19 5.44
C MET A 34 0.75 -6.25 6.57
N ILE A 35 1.11 -6.78 7.73
CA ILE A 35 1.70 -5.98 8.81
C ILE A 35 3.02 -5.38 8.32
N LEU A 36 3.15 -4.05 8.41
CA LEU A 36 4.36 -3.31 8.06
C LEU A 36 5.42 -3.51 9.14
N ALA A 37 5.86 -4.74 9.34
CA ALA A 37 6.92 -5.11 10.28
C ALA A 37 7.75 -6.25 9.70
N GLU A 38 9.05 -6.24 9.97
CA GLU A 38 9.94 -7.30 9.52
C GLU A 38 9.67 -8.59 10.29
N LYS A 39 9.61 -9.71 9.56
CA LYS A 39 9.64 -11.03 10.17
C LYS A 39 11.01 -11.22 10.85
N PRO A 40 11.09 -11.82 12.05
CA PRO A 40 12.37 -12.00 12.75
C PRO A 40 13.44 -12.76 11.94
N CYS A 41 13.01 -13.66 11.05
CA CYS A 41 13.90 -14.39 10.15
C CYS A 41 14.53 -13.51 9.06
N ASP A 42 13.88 -12.40 8.68
CA ASP A 42 14.22 -11.59 7.51
C ASP A 42 14.92 -10.27 7.88
N ARG A 43 15.37 -10.13 9.13
CA ARG A 43 16.01 -8.91 9.66
C ARG A 43 17.12 -8.33 8.78
N ASN A 44 17.85 -9.18 8.06
CA ASN A 44 18.97 -8.76 7.21
C ASN A 44 18.55 -8.47 5.76
N VAL A 45 17.34 -8.86 5.34
CA VAL A 45 16.84 -8.73 3.96
C VAL A 45 16.59 -7.27 3.62
N THR A 46 15.98 -6.50 4.52
CA THR A 46 15.80 -5.05 4.34
C THR A 46 17.12 -4.34 4.16
N THR A 47 18.14 -4.71 4.96
CA THR A 47 19.49 -4.12 4.84
C THR A 47 20.09 -4.41 3.46
N MET A 48 19.91 -5.63 2.95
CA MET A 48 20.34 -6.02 1.61
C MET A 48 19.63 -5.21 0.52
N HIS A 49 18.31 -5.03 0.60
CA HIS A 49 17.56 -4.19 -0.36
C HIS A 49 17.94 -2.72 -0.27
N SER A 50 18.13 -2.17 0.93
CA SER A 50 18.60 -0.79 1.09
C SER A 50 19.98 -0.58 0.48
N TYR A 51 20.89 -1.53 0.66
CA TYR A 51 22.23 -1.43 0.08
C TYR A 51 22.23 -1.59 -1.46
N ARG A 52 21.44 -2.54 -1.98
CA ARG A 52 21.43 -2.88 -3.40
C ARG A 52 20.59 -1.92 -4.24
N GLU A 53 19.45 -1.49 -3.72
CA GLU A 53 18.39 -0.80 -4.47
C GLU A 53 18.08 0.60 -3.93
N ALA A 54 18.80 1.06 -2.90
CA ALA A 54 18.47 2.28 -2.18
C ALA A 54 17.03 2.29 -1.65
N ALA A 55 16.48 1.12 -1.31
CA ALA A 55 15.15 0.98 -0.73
C ALA A 55 15.09 1.70 0.63
N ALA A 56 14.14 2.62 0.77
CA ALA A 56 13.91 3.40 1.99
C ALA A 56 12.41 3.58 2.26
N GLY A 57 11.99 3.39 3.52
CA GLY A 57 10.60 3.55 3.97
C GLY A 57 9.70 2.32 3.76
N GLY A 58 8.44 2.43 4.20
CA GLY A 58 7.41 1.39 3.99
C GLY A 58 7.44 0.20 4.96
N ASN A 59 8.27 0.25 6.00
CA ASN A 59 8.53 -0.87 6.92
C ASN A 59 7.97 -0.63 8.34
N GLY A 60 7.04 0.32 8.51
CA GLY A 60 6.25 0.60 9.73
C GLY A 60 7.04 0.90 11.02
N GLY A 61 8.38 0.82 10.99
CA GLY A 61 9.30 1.10 12.08
C GLY A 61 10.09 2.40 11.87
N LYS A 62 10.77 2.85 12.93
CA LYS A 62 11.53 4.13 12.94
C LYS A 62 12.74 4.15 12.00
N THR A 63 13.24 2.98 11.62
CA THR A 63 14.38 2.80 10.71
C THR A 63 13.99 2.95 9.24
N GLY A 64 12.69 2.90 8.94
CA GLY A 64 12.13 3.12 7.63
C GLY A 64 11.69 4.56 7.43
N GLY A 65 12.50 5.39 6.78
CA GLY A 65 12.24 6.81 6.54
C GLY A 65 11.03 7.16 5.65
N GLY A 66 9.92 6.42 5.74
CA GLY A 66 8.64 6.85 5.20
C GLY A 66 8.04 7.97 6.06
N CYS A 67 7.16 8.78 5.47
CA CYS A 67 6.33 9.71 6.22
C CYS A 67 5.50 8.88 7.22
N GLY A 68 5.94 8.85 8.48
CA GLY A 68 5.36 8.07 9.56
C GLY A 68 4.01 8.64 9.98
N CYS A 69 3.05 8.66 9.06
CA CYS A 69 1.65 8.84 9.36
C CYS A 69 1.18 7.58 10.08
N ASN A 70 1.33 7.61 11.40
CA ASN A 70 0.57 6.77 12.32
C ASN A 70 -0.74 7.51 12.64
#